data_AF-X1TZE6-F1
#
_entry.id   AF-X1TZE6-F1
#
_cell.length_a   1.000
_cell.length_b   1.000
_cell.length_c   1.000
_cell.angle_alpha   90.00
_cell.angle_beta   90.00
_cell.angle_gamma   90.00
#
_symmetry.space_group_name_H-M   'P 1'
#
loop_
_entity.id
_entity.type
_entity.pdbx_description
1 polymer ?
#
loop_
_entity_poly.entity_id
_entity_poly.type
_entity_poly.pdbx_seq_one_letter_code
_entity_poly.pdbx_strand_id
1 'polypeptide(L)'
;MVNKEEIFHRLNEIKQATDYLRKIRLEDLDSREKFLLCRYHLQIILEAMFTIGNQIIANKVFRKPASYKDILTVLYENKILKKELY
;
A
#
# COMPACT_ATOMS: atom_id res chain seq x y z
N MET A 1 8.40 -17.21 7.46
CA MET A 1 8.16 -16.56 8.77
C MET A 1 7.87 -15.10 8.49
N VAL A 2 6.80 -14.53 9.06
CA VAL A 2 6.43 -13.13 8.82
C VAL A 2 7.52 -12.22 9.36
N ASN A 3 8.12 -11.39 8.50
CA ASN A 3 9.07 -10.39 8.94
C ASN A 3 8.31 -9.19 9.52
N LYS A 4 8.01 -9.26 10.82
CA LYS A 4 7.22 -8.23 11.50
C LYS A 4 7.89 -6.86 11.43
N GLU A 5 9.21 -6.79 11.54
CA GLU A 5 9.96 -5.54 11.48
C GLU A 5 9.78 -4.86 10.12
N GLU A 6 9.87 -5.63 9.04
CA GLU A 6 9.64 -5.12 7.69
C GLU A 6 8.20 -4.66 7.50
N ILE A 7 7.20 -5.42 8.00
CA ILE A 7 5.80 -4.98 7.95
C ILE A 7 5.60 -3.66 8.70
N PHE A 8 6.15 -3.53 9.92
CA PHE A 8 6.07 -2.29 10.68
C PHE A 8 6.76 -1.13 9.99
N HIS A 9 7.91 -1.37 9.37
CA HIS A 9 8.61 -0.38 8.57
C HIS A 9 7.76 0.10 7.38
N ARG A 10 7.18 -0.83 6.60
CA ARG A 10 6.29 -0.51 5.48
C ARG A 10 5.02 0.23 5.91
N LEU A 11 4.43 -0.15 7.05
CA LEU A 11 3.29 0.57 7.62
C LEU A 11 3.66 2.02 8.01
N ASN A 12 4.87 2.23 8.52
CA ASN A 12 5.38 3.57 8.83
C ASN A 12 5.62 4.41 7.57
N GLU A 13 6.12 3.81 6.48
CA GLU A 13 6.22 4.48 5.17
C GLU A 13 4.85 4.93 4.66
N ILE A 14 3.84 4.03 4.69
CA ILE A 14 2.45 4.35 4.31
C ILE A 14 1.93 5.53 5.14
N LYS A 15 2.16 5.51 6.46
CA LYS A 15 1.74 6.59 7.35
C LYS A 15 2.38 7.91 6.95
N GLN A 16 3.69 7.96 6.77
CA GLN A 16 4.41 9.19 6.41
C GLN A 16 3.98 9.75 5.06
N ALA A 17 3.84 8.88 4.06
CA ALA A 17 3.38 9.28 2.73
C ALA A 17 1.93 9.80 2.76
N THR A 18 1.05 9.15 3.53
CA THR A 18 -0.33 9.62 3.71
C THR A 18 -0.39 10.94 4.47
N ASP A 19 0.43 11.12 5.51
CA ASP A 19 0.53 12.35 6.29
C ASP A 19 1.04 13.53 5.44
N TYR A 20 1.91 13.28 4.45
CA TYR A 20 2.27 14.27 3.44
C TYR A 20 1.08 14.61 2.54
N LEU A 21 0.46 13.60 1.91
CA LEU A 21 -0.63 13.80 0.95
C LEU A 21 -1.85 14.49 1.56
N ARG A 22 -2.14 14.26 2.85
CA ARG A 22 -3.23 14.95 3.59
C ARG A 22 -3.05 16.46 3.71
N LYS A 23 -1.83 16.97 3.54
CA LYS A 23 -1.53 18.41 3.62
C LYS A 23 -1.64 19.10 2.26
N ILE A 24 -1.74 18.33 1.18
CA ILE A 24 -1.79 18.82 -0.19
C ILE A 24 -3.20 19.31 -0.53
N ARG A 25 -3.27 20.50 -1.12
CA ARG A 25 -4.50 21.07 -1.68
C ARG A 25 -4.55 20.86 -3.19
N LEU A 26 -5.72 21.02 -3.80
CA LEU A 26 -5.84 20.86 -5.26
C LEU A 26 -5.00 21.89 -6.02
N GLU A 27 -4.95 23.14 -5.55
CA GLU A 27 -4.11 24.21 -6.09
C GLU A 27 -2.60 23.89 -6.07
N ASP A 28 -2.15 23.01 -5.17
CA ASP A 28 -0.75 22.59 -5.14
C ASP A 28 -0.38 21.73 -6.37
N LEU A 29 -1.35 21.04 -6.97
CA LEU A 29 -1.12 20.12 -8.09
C LEU A 29 -0.84 20.84 -9.42
N ASP A 30 -1.11 22.14 -9.51
CA ASP A 30 -0.75 22.96 -10.67
C ASP A 30 0.77 23.12 -10.81
N SER A 31 1.51 22.96 -9.71
CA SER A 31 2.97 22.88 -9.75
C SER A 31 3.41 21.47 -10.17
N ARG A 32 4.14 21.39 -11.28
CA ARG A 32 4.74 20.13 -11.75
C ARG A 32 5.56 19.43 -10.68
N GLU A 33 6.32 20.18 -9.88
CA GLU A 33 7.14 19.61 -8.81
C GLU A 33 6.28 18.96 -7.73
N LYS A 34 5.27 19.69 -7.24
CA LYS A 34 4.35 19.16 -6.22
C LYS A 34 3.54 17.99 -6.75
N PHE A 35 3.08 18.03 -8.00
CA PHE A 35 2.40 16.92 -8.65
C PHE A 35 3.27 15.66 -8.69
N LEU A 36 4.53 15.79 -9.10
CA LEU A 36 5.48 14.66 -9.13
C LEU A 36 5.77 14.12 -7.73
N LEU A 37 5.89 14.99 -6.73
CA LEU A 37 6.11 14.57 -5.35
C LEU A 37 4.88 13.84 -4.78
N CYS A 38 3.67 14.30 -5.08
CA CYS A 38 2.44 13.58 -4.71
C CYS A 38 2.38 12.20 -5.36
N ARG A 39 2.71 12.11 -6.65
CA ARG A 39 2.82 10.83 -7.36
C ARG A 39 3.82 9.88 -6.71
N TYR A 40 4.97 10.40 -6.28
CA TYR A 40 5.98 9.60 -5.58
C TYR A 40 5.44 9.04 -4.25
N HIS A 41 4.76 9.87 -3.45
CA HIS A 41 4.15 9.40 -2.21
C HIS A 41 3.04 8.36 -2.43
N LEU A 42 2.22 8.51 -3.49
CA LEU A 42 1.25 7.48 -3.87
C LEU A 42 1.91 6.16 -4.26
N GLN A 43 3.03 6.23 -4.98
CA GLN A 43 3.79 5.04 -5.36
C GLN A 43 4.35 4.31 -4.13
N ILE A 44 4.92 5.03 -3.15
CA ILE A 44 5.37 4.45 -1.88
C ILE A 44 4.25 3.67 -1.20
N ILE A 45 3.05 4.26 -1.12
CA ILE A 45 1.90 3.63 -0.47
C ILE A 45 1.55 2.31 -1.17
N LEU A 46 1.45 2.31 -2.50
CA LEU A 46 1.13 1.12 -3.27
C LEU A 46 2.19 0.02 -3.11
N GLU A 47 3.47 0.37 -3.24
CA GLU A 47 4.58 -0.58 -3.09
C GLU A 47 4.61 -1.21 -1.69
N ALA A 48 4.43 -0.41 -0.65
CA ALA A 48 4.37 -0.90 0.72
C ALA A 48 3.15 -1.82 0.95
N MET A 49 1.97 -1.45 0.43
CA MET A 49 0.77 -2.29 0.50
C MET A 49 0.96 -3.64 -0.20
N PHE A 50 1.54 -3.64 -1.41
CA PHE A 50 1.80 -4.88 -2.15
C PHE A 50 2.86 -5.73 -1.47
N THR A 51 3.89 -5.12 -0.90
CA THR A 51 4.93 -5.83 -0.14
C THR A 51 4.33 -6.55 1.06
N ILE A 52 3.56 -5.83 1.90
CA ILE A 52 2.86 -6.41 3.06
C ILE A 52 1.92 -7.52 2.62
N GLY A 53 1.11 -7.28 1.59
CA GLY A 53 0.15 -8.26 1.08
C GLY A 53 0.82 -9.56 0.61
N ASN A 54 1.89 -9.45 -0.18
CA ASN A 54 2.65 -10.59 -0.64
C ASN A 54 3.29 -11.38 0.51
N GLN A 55 3.82 -10.69 1.54
CA GLN A 55 4.35 -11.37 2.72
C GLN A 55 3.27 -12.15 3.46
N ILE A 56 2.09 -11.57 3.65
CA ILE A 56 0.96 -12.25 4.31
C ILE A 56 0.56 -13.49 3.51
N ILE A 57 0.38 -13.35 2.19
CA ILE A 57 0.02 -14.44 1.28
C ILE A 57 1.04 -15.58 1.34
N ALA A 58 2.33 -15.26 1.22
CA ALA A 58 3.40 -16.25 1.25
C ALA A 58 3.48 -16.98 2.60
N ASN A 59 3.33 -16.26 3.72
CA ASN A 59 3.40 -16.86 5.05
C ASN A 59 2.18 -17.69 5.42
N LYS A 60 1.00 -17.33 4.90
CA LYS A 60 -0.25 -18.07 5.14
C LYS A 60 -0.52 -19.14 4.09
N VAL A 61 0.35 -19.27 3.08
CA VAL A 61 0.23 -20.22 1.97
C VAL A 61 -1.12 -20.07 1.25
N PHE A 62 -1.54 -18.82 1.04
CA PHE A 62 -2.73 -18.52 0.24
C PHE A 62 -2.45 -18.72 -1.25
N ARG A 63 -3.50 -18.68 -2.08
CA ARG A 63 -3.33 -18.74 -3.53
C ARG A 63 -2.42 -17.62 -4.02
N LYS A 64 -1.59 -17.93 -5.02
CA LYS A 64 -0.71 -16.94 -5.64
C LYS A 64 -1.54 -15.89 -6.38
N PRO A 65 -1.26 -14.58 -6.20
CA PRO A 65 -1.93 -13.53 -6.94
C PRO A 65 -1.46 -13.52 -8.42
N ALA A 66 -2.39 -13.29 -9.34
CA ALA A 66 -2.13 -13.17 -10.77
C ALA A 66 -1.67 -11.76 -11.19
N SER A 67 -1.89 -10.76 -10.34
CA SER A 67 -1.50 -9.35 -10.56
C SER A 67 -1.44 -8.59 -9.23
N TYR A 68 -0.92 -7.36 -9.24
CA TYR A 68 -0.94 -6.49 -8.06
C TYR A 68 -2.35 -6.24 -7.52
N LYS A 69 -3.34 -6.01 -8.40
CA LYS A 69 -4.74 -5.85 -7.99
C LYS A 69 -5.27 -7.12 -7.32
N ASP A 70 -4.84 -8.28 -7.82
CA ASP A 70 -5.27 -9.57 -7.29
C ASP A 70 -4.73 -9.86 -5.88
N ILE A 71 -3.64 -9.19 -5.44
CA ILE A 71 -3.18 -9.25 -4.04
C ILE A 71 -4.31 -8.85 -3.10
N LEU A 72 -4.99 -7.75 -3.39
CA LEU A 72 -6.10 -7.26 -2.56
C LEU A 72 -7.27 -8.25 -2.55
N THR A 73 -7.54 -8.89 -3.69
CA THR A 73 -8.58 -9.92 -3.82
C THR A 73 -8.25 -11.13 -2.93
N VAL A 74 -7.02 -11.65 -2.99
CA VAL A 74 -6.58 -12.78 -2.16
C VAL A 74 -6.70 -12.46 -0.68
N LEU A 75 -6.30 -11.25 -0.26
CA LEU A 75 -6.41 -10.82 1.13
C LEU A 75 -7.87 -10.73 1.60
N TYR A 76 -8.77 -10.26 0.73
CA TYR A 76 -10.21 -10.22 1.00
C TYR A 76 -10.83 -11.62 1.12
N GLU A 77 -10.57 -12.51 0.16
CA GLU A 77 -11.04 -13.91 0.16
C GLU A 77 -10.68 -14.63 1.47
N ASN A 78 -9.51 -14.29 2.04
CA ASN A 78 -9.00 -14.87 3.28
C ASN A 78 -9.29 -14.04 4.53
N LYS A 79 -10.23 -13.08 4.46
CA LYS A 79 -10.72 -12.26 5.59
C LYS A 79 -9.64 -11.42 6.30
N ILE A 80 -8.55 -11.11 5.61
CA ILE A 80 -7.52 -10.17 6.09
C ILE A 80 -7.97 -8.73 5.87
N LEU A 81 -8.62 -8.47 4.73
CA LEU A 81 -9.25 -7.19 4.41
C LEU A 81 -10.78 -7.32 4.41
N LYS A 82 -11.45 -6.24 4.82
CA LYS A 82 -12.91 -6.11 4.69
C LYS A 82 -13.27 -5.61 3.29
N LYS A 83 -14.46 -5.99 2.81
CA LYS A 83 -14.97 -5.60 1.49
C LYS A 83 -15.04 -4.08 1.30
N GLU A 84 -15.26 -3.33 2.38
CA GLU A 84 -15.34 -1.85 2.38
C GLU A 84 -14.03 -1.16 1.97
N LEU A 85 -12.92 -1.91 1.90
CA LEU A 85 -11.59 -1.42 1.51
C LEU A 85 -11.20 -1.84 0.07
N TYR A 86 -12.11 -2.46 -0.69
CA TYR A 86 -11.90 -2.97 -2.05
C TYR A 86 -12.80 -2.26 -3.08
#